data_AF-A0A920F8Y0-F1
#
_entry.id   AF-A0A920F8Y0-F1
#
_cell.length_a   1.000
_cell.length_b   1.000
_cell.length_c   1.000
_cell.angle_alpha   90.00
_cell.angle_beta   90.00
_cell.angle_gamma   90.00
#
_symmetry.space_group_name_H-M   'P 1'
#
loop_
_entity.id
_entity.type
_entity.pdbx_description
1 polymer ?
#
loop_
_entity_poly.entity_id
_entity_poly.type
_entity_poly.pdbx_seq_one_letter_code
_entity_poly.pdbx_strand_id
1 'polypeptide(L)'
;MSAPHENDAAKINQSSPRNTLRYISTRENERRLEKGAPYAIRLRMEAAASLAGKLKWFDTKHGEQSAEPEIFGDIVLARKDIATSYHLSVTIDDAVQGVTRVTRGDDLFQVTHIHRLLQSLLELPTPDYYHHKIITDENGVRLAKRNKSASLKDLRESGQKPEDLIRRLGFI
;
A
#
# COMPACT_ATOMS: atom_id res chain seq x y z
N MET A 1 -5.14 -10.59 -2.52
CA MET A 1 -4.14 -10.04 -1.58
C MET A 1 -4.77 -8.84 -0.89
N SER A 2 -4.81 -8.79 0.44
CA SER A 2 -5.33 -7.61 1.16
C SER A 2 -4.30 -6.49 1.13
N ALA A 3 -4.77 -5.24 0.99
CA ALA A 3 -3.92 -4.07 1.13
C ALA A 3 -3.30 -4.02 2.54
N PRO A 4 -2.04 -3.58 2.69
CA PRO A 4 -1.40 -3.48 4.00
C PRO A 4 -2.12 -2.43 4.85
N HIS A 5 -2.62 -2.82 6.02
CA HIS A 5 -3.27 -1.89 6.95
C HIS A 5 -2.26 -1.28 7.92
N GLU A 6 -2.63 -0.24 8.67
CA GLU A 6 -1.77 0.45 9.65
C GLU A 6 -1.06 -0.49 10.64
N ASN A 7 -1.69 -1.60 11.03
CA ASN A 7 -1.07 -2.65 11.87
C ASN A 7 -0.05 -3.53 11.13
N ASP A 8 -0.10 -3.56 9.81
CA ASP A 8 0.94 -4.15 8.95
C ASP A 8 2.03 -3.12 8.63
N ALA A 9 1.66 -1.84 8.43
CA ALA A 9 2.59 -0.73 8.20
C ALA A 9 3.46 -0.43 9.44
N ALA A 10 2.89 -0.47 10.65
CA ALA A 10 3.63 -0.37 11.90
C ALA A 10 4.57 -1.56 12.15
N LYS A 11 4.33 -2.72 11.51
CA LYS A 11 5.26 -3.86 11.51
C LYS A 11 6.36 -3.75 10.44
N ILE A 12 6.28 -2.79 9.50
CA ILE A 12 7.34 -2.54 8.52
C ILE A 12 8.58 -1.95 9.19
N ASN A 13 8.43 -1.33 10.38
CA ASN A 13 9.52 -0.62 11.04
C ASN A 13 10.23 -1.49 12.08
N GLN A 14 11.06 -2.43 11.61
CA GLN A 14 12.29 -2.96 12.26
C GLN A 14 12.87 -4.20 11.55
N SER A 15 12.14 -4.84 10.61
CA SER A 15 12.58 -6.09 9.96
C SER A 15 12.63 -6.05 8.42
N SER A 16 12.24 -4.94 7.78
CA SER A 16 12.36 -4.83 6.33
C SER A 16 13.83 -4.71 5.94
N PRO A 17 14.38 -5.70 5.20
CA PRO A 17 15.78 -5.68 4.82
C PRO A 17 16.07 -4.42 3.99
N ARG A 18 17.14 -3.73 4.33
CA ARG A 18 17.71 -2.63 3.53
C ARG A 18 18.97 -3.14 2.87
N ASN A 19 19.25 -2.68 1.65
CA ASN A 19 20.49 -3.00 0.95
C ASN A 19 20.65 -4.51 0.70
N THR A 20 19.63 -5.08 0.06
CA THR A 20 19.52 -6.52 -0.24
C THR A 20 20.70 -7.14 -1.00
N LEU A 21 21.53 -6.33 -1.66
CA LEU A 21 22.75 -6.76 -2.36
C LEU A 21 23.96 -7.02 -1.43
N ARG A 22 23.96 -6.52 -0.19
CA ARG A 22 25.09 -6.74 0.74
C ARG A 22 25.20 -8.17 1.26
N TYR A 23 24.19 -9.00 1.02
CA TYR A 23 24.07 -10.27 1.72
C TYR A 23 24.52 -11.49 0.91
N ILE A 24 24.52 -11.43 -0.44
CA ILE A 24 24.89 -12.57 -1.30
C ILE A 24 25.55 -12.10 -2.60
N SER A 25 26.54 -12.85 -3.07
CA SER A 25 27.15 -12.64 -4.39
C SER A 25 26.20 -13.08 -5.51
N THR A 26 26.42 -12.57 -6.73
CA THR A 26 25.66 -13.00 -7.93
C THR A 26 25.65 -14.51 -8.10
N ARG A 27 26.83 -15.14 -7.92
CA ARG A 27 27.01 -16.60 -8.01
C ARG A 27 26.18 -17.37 -6.98
N GLU A 28 26.15 -16.90 -5.72
CA GLU A 28 25.34 -17.55 -4.68
C GLU A 28 23.84 -17.35 -4.94
N ASN A 29 23.45 -16.19 -5.49
CA ASN A 29 22.06 -15.93 -5.87
C ASN A 29 21.60 -16.88 -6.99
N GLU A 30 22.38 -17.01 -8.07
CA GLU A 30 22.12 -17.94 -9.18
C GLU A 30 21.98 -19.37 -8.68
N ARG A 31 22.94 -19.84 -7.86
CA ARG A 31 22.91 -21.18 -7.26
C ARG A 31 21.65 -21.44 -6.43
N ARG A 32 21.12 -20.42 -5.74
CA ARG A 32 19.88 -20.54 -4.95
C ARG A 32 18.65 -20.60 -5.85
N LEU A 33 18.62 -19.80 -6.91
CA LEU A 33 17.55 -19.80 -7.91
C LEU A 33 17.47 -21.16 -8.63
N GLU A 34 18.60 -21.72 -9.05
CA GLU A 34 18.68 -23.05 -9.68
C GLU A 34 18.15 -24.17 -8.76
N LYS A 35 18.40 -24.06 -7.46
CA LYS A 35 17.89 -25.01 -6.45
C LYS A 35 16.42 -24.78 -6.08
N GLY A 36 15.74 -23.84 -6.74
CA GLY A 36 14.35 -23.52 -6.48
C GLY A 36 14.10 -22.92 -5.10
N ALA A 37 15.11 -22.30 -4.47
CA ALA A 37 14.94 -21.67 -3.16
C ALA A 37 13.85 -20.58 -3.22
N PRO A 38 13.09 -20.37 -2.14
CA PRO A 38 12.14 -19.27 -2.06
C PRO A 38 12.87 -17.93 -2.15
N TYR A 39 12.34 -17.01 -2.96
CA TYR A 39 12.93 -15.69 -3.16
C TYR A 39 11.87 -14.59 -3.26
N ALA A 40 12.32 -13.34 -3.12
CA ALA A 40 11.54 -12.15 -3.37
C ALA A 40 12.36 -11.16 -4.20
N ILE A 41 11.75 -10.58 -5.22
CA ILE A 41 12.29 -9.44 -5.96
C ILE A 41 11.93 -8.18 -5.17
N ARG A 42 12.92 -7.34 -4.90
CA ARG A 42 12.75 -6.12 -4.10
C ARG A 42 13.26 -4.90 -4.84
N LEU A 43 12.61 -3.76 -4.61
CA LEU A 43 13.06 -2.46 -5.10
C LEU A 43 14.17 -1.96 -4.19
N ARG A 44 15.34 -1.63 -4.76
CA ARG A 44 16.43 -1.00 -4.01
C ARG A 44 16.07 0.44 -3.71
N MET A 45 15.65 0.72 -2.47
CA MET A 45 14.98 1.97 -2.15
C MET A 45 15.89 3.19 -2.33
N GLU A 46 17.13 3.11 -1.84
CA GLU A 46 18.10 4.20 -1.92
C GLU A 46 18.45 4.56 -3.39
N ALA A 47 18.71 3.54 -4.22
CA ALA A 47 19.00 3.74 -5.64
C ALA A 47 17.79 4.27 -6.40
N ALA A 48 16.60 3.77 -6.08
CA ALA A 48 15.34 4.20 -6.68
C ALA A 48 15.01 5.67 -6.34
N ALA A 49 15.11 6.05 -5.07
CA ALA A 49 14.90 7.42 -4.62
C ALA A 49 15.93 8.38 -5.23
N SER A 50 17.21 7.98 -5.29
CA SER A 50 18.26 8.76 -5.93
C SER A 50 18.00 8.98 -7.42
N LEU A 51 17.49 7.96 -8.12
CA LEU A 51 17.15 8.05 -9.54
C LEU A 51 15.94 8.97 -9.79
N ALA A 52 14.91 8.88 -8.95
CA ALA A 52 13.70 9.66 -9.12
C ALA A 52 13.82 11.13 -8.63
N GLY A 53 14.76 11.41 -7.74
CA GLY A 53 14.95 12.72 -7.15
C GLY A 53 13.82 13.14 -6.22
N LYS A 54 13.65 14.45 -6.02
CA LYS A 54 12.61 14.99 -5.13
C LYS A 54 11.25 14.91 -5.81
N LEU A 55 10.35 14.12 -5.24
CA LEU A 55 8.98 13.97 -5.72
C LEU A 55 7.99 14.61 -4.75
N LYS A 56 6.85 15.01 -5.31
CA LYS A 56 5.69 15.49 -4.54
C LYS A 56 4.42 14.81 -5.01
N TRP A 57 3.43 14.78 -4.13
CA TRP A 57 2.07 14.30 -4.42
C TRP A 57 1.06 15.17 -3.67
N PHE A 58 -0.18 15.20 -4.14
CA PHE A 58 -1.22 16.05 -3.56
C PHE A 58 -2.32 15.21 -2.93
N ASP A 59 -2.67 15.54 -1.69
CA ASP A 59 -3.86 15.03 -1.03
C ASP A 59 -4.86 16.16 -0.85
N THR A 60 -6.11 15.95 -1.25
CA THR A 60 -7.15 17.00 -1.19
C THR A 60 -7.48 17.45 0.23
N LYS A 61 -7.21 16.63 1.26
CA LYS A 61 -7.43 16.95 2.68
C LYS A 61 -6.15 17.44 3.37
N HIS A 62 -4.99 16.93 2.99
CA HIS A 62 -3.71 17.25 3.65
C HIS A 62 -2.80 18.21 2.87
N GLY A 63 -3.17 18.55 1.63
CA GLY A 63 -2.41 19.42 0.74
C GLY A 63 -1.24 18.71 0.06
N GLU A 64 -0.28 19.51 -0.43
CA GLU A 64 0.93 19.01 -1.07
C GLU A 64 1.86 18.31 -0.06
N GLN A 65 2.30 17.11 -0.40
CA GLN A 65 3.21 16.29 0.39
C GLN A 65 4.53 16.10 -0.35
N SER A 66 5.64 16.13 0.39
CA SER A 66 6.92 15.63 -0.12
C SER A 66 6.93 14.11 -0.04
N ALA A 67 7.42 13.44 -1.09
CA ALA A 67 7.51 11.98 -1.07
C ALA A 67 8.75 11.53 -0.29
N GLU A 68 8.55 10.65 0.70
CA GLU A 68 9.61 10.07 1.53
C GLU A 68 9.55 8.54 1.48
N PRO A 69 9.75 7.91 0.31
CA PRO A 69 9.62 6.45 0.17
C PRO A 69 10.66 5.66 0.99
N GLU A 70 11.77 6.29 1.40
CA GLU A 70 12.86 5.68 2.15
C GLU A 70 12.44 5.14 3.53
N ILE A 71 11.33 5.63 4.09
CA ILE A 71 10.80 5.15 5.38
C ILE A 71 10.45 3.65 5.35
N PHE A 72 10.20 3.07 4.16
CA PHE A 72 9.78 1.68 4.00
C PHE A 72 10.91 0.66 3.77
N GLY A 73 12.14 1.11 3.48
CA GLY A 73 13.25 0.22 3.08
C GLY A 73 12.99 -0.51 1.75
N ASP A 74 13.72 -1.61 1.47
CA ASP A 74 13.60 -2.32 0.18
C ASP A 74 12.29 -3.11 0.10
N ILE A 75 11.26 -2.51 -0.48
CA ILE A 75 9.92 -3.12 -0.63
C ILE A 75 9.95 -4.32 -1.58
N VAL A 76 9.05 -5.28 -1.35
CA VAL A 76 8.86 -6.42 -2.26
C VAL A 76 8.05 -5.98 -3.49
N LEU A 77 8.54 -6.32 -4.68
CA LEU A 77 7.84 -6.16 -5.96
C LEU A 77 7.20 -7.45 -6.44
N ALA A 78 7.84 -8.59 -6.19
CA ALA A 78 7.33 -9.91 -6.54
C ALA A 78 7.92 -10.99 -5.62
N ARG A 79 7.26 -12.15 -5.54
CA ARG A 79 7.78 -13.35 -4.86
C ARG A 79 7.70 -14.52 -5.82
N LYS A 80 8.46 -15.58 -5.55
CA LYS A 80 8.46 -16.82 -6.37
C LYS A 80 7.04 -17.28 -6.74
N ASP A 81 6.13 -17.32 -5.76
CA ASP A 81 4.77 -17.86 -5.93
C ASP A 81 3.71 -16.76 -6.11
N ILE A 82 4.10 -15.48 -6.09
CA ILE A 82 3.19 -14.34 -6.20
C ILE A 82 3.78 -13.35 -7.19
N ALA A 83 3.17 -13.28 -8.38
CA ALA A 83 3.71 -12.56 -9.53
C ALA A 83 4.02 -11.09 -9.26
N THR A 84 3.18 -10.38 -8.51
CA THR A 84 3.36 -8.94 -8.23
C THR A 84 2.88 -8.58 -6.83
N SER A 85 3.50 -7.56 -6.23
CA SER A 85 3.06 -6.98 -4.96
C SER A 85 1.93 -5.98 -5.17
N TYR A 86 1.14 -5.77 -4.11
CA TYR A 86 0.09 -4.75 -4.11
C TYR A 86 0.59 -3.38 -4.62
N HIS A 87 1.78 -2.95 -4.21
CA HIS A 87 2.32 -1.65 -4.60
C HIS A 87 2.51 -1.54 -6.11
N LEU A 88 3.06 -2.58 -6.74
CA LEU A 88 3.30 -2.59 -8.18
C LEU A 88 1.99 -2.72 -8.95
N SER A 89 1.12 -3.66 -8.56
CA SER A 89 -0.15 -3.92 -9.25
C SER A 89 -1.03 -2.67 -9.25
N VAL A 90 -1.32 -2.10 -8.07
CA VAL A 90 -2.25 -0.97 -7.97
C VAL A 90 -1.76 0.26 -8.73
N THR A 91 -0.44 0.51 -8.71
CA THR A 91 0.14 1.66 -9.39
C THR A 91 0.01 1.54 -10.91
N ILE A 92 0.23 0.34 -11.46
CA ILE A 92 0.08 0.07 -12.89
C ILE A 92 -1.40 0.07 -13.28
N ASP A 93 -2.24 -0.62 -12.52
CA ASP A 93 -3.67 -0.77 -12.82
C ASP A 93 -4.37 0.59 -12.81
N ASP A 94 -4.10 1.46 -11.81
CA ASP A 94 -4.65 2.82 -11.75
C ASP A 94 -4.26 3.64 -12.99
N ALA A 95 -2.99 3.55 -13.42
CA ALA A 95 -2.51 4.26 -14.60
C ALA A 95 -3.15 3.74 -15.90
N VAL A 96 -3.24 2.41 -16.05
CA VAL A 96 -3.86 1.75 -17.21
C VAL A 96 -5.36 2.09 -17.29
N GLN A 97 -6.03 2.19 -16.15
CA GLN A 97 -7.46 2.53 -16.07
C GLN A 97 -7.73 4.04 -16.15
N GLY A 98 -6.70 4.89 -16.17
CA GLY A 98 -6.85 6.34 -16.23
C GLY A 98 -7.43 6.94 -14.95
N VAL A 99 -7.15 6.35 -13.78
CA VAL A 99 -7.58 6.88 -12.48
C VAL A 99 -6.89 8.23 -12.24
N THR A 100 -7.69 9.28 -12.06
CA THR A 100 -7.21 10.64 -11.80
C THR A 100 -7.31 11.04 -10.33
N ARG A 101 -8.11 10.33 -9.54
CA ARG A 101 -8.23 10.51 -8.08
C ARG A 101 -8.37 9.18 -7.36
N VAL A 102 -7.48 8.95 -6.39
CA VAL A 102 -7.48 7.76 -5.53
C VAL A 102 -8.08 8.11 -4.17
N THR A 103 -9.28 7.59 -3.89
CA THR A 103 -9.94 7.70 -2.59
C THR A 103 -9.74 6.42 -1.79
N ARG A 104 -9.09 6.51 -0.62
CA ARG A 104 -8.81 5.35 0.24
C ARG A 104 -8.70 5.72 1.70
N GLY A 105 -8.61 4.72 2.58
CA GLY A 105 -8.49 4.94 4.02
C GLY A 105 -7.16 5.59 4.40
N ASP A 106 -7.18 6.41 5.47
CA ASP A 106 -6.01 7.10 6.04
C ASP A 106 -4.89 6.17 6.47
N ASP A 107 -5.20 4.89 6.71
CA ASP A 107 -4.21 3.85 7.00
C ASP A 107 -3.24 3.57 5.84
N LEU A 108 -3.59 3.99 4.62
CA LEU A 108 -2.76 3.89 3.42
C LEU A 108 -2.05 5.22 3.07
N PHE A 109 -2.18 6.26 3.88
CA PHE A 109 -1.59 7.58 3.59
C PHE A 109 -0.08 7.49 3.35
N GLN A 110 0.64 6.85 4.27
CA GLN A 110 2.10 6.69 4.17
C GLN A 110 2.51 5.83 2.96
N VAL A 111 1.67 4.86 2.57
CA VAL A 111 1.94 3.99 1.41
C VAL A 111 2.00 4.80 0.11
N THR A 112 1.38 5.99 0.06
CA THR A 112 1.43 6.89 -1.10
C THR A 112 2.85 7.28 -1.48
N HIS A 113 3.78 7.37 -0.52
CA HIS A 113 5.19 7.66 -0.84
C HIS A 113 5.79 6.61 -1.79
N ILE A 114 5.47 5.32 -1.57
CA ILE A 114 5.90 4.22 -2.45
C ILE A 114 5.25 4.34 -3.83
N HIS A 115 3.93 4.56 -3.88
CA HIS A 115 3.20 4.65 -5.15
C HIS A 115 3.70 5.83 -5.98
N ARG A 116 3.97 6.97 -5.33
CA ARG A 116 4.54 8.14 -6.00
C ARG A 116 5.92 7.88 -6.59
N LEU A 117 6.78 7.15 -5.86
CA LEU A 117 8.08 6.73 -6.37
C LEU A 117 7.93 5.80 -7.59
N LEU A 118 7.09 4.77 -7.49
CA LEU A 118 6.84 3.84 -8.59
C LEU A 118 6.29 4.53 -9.84
N GLN A 119 5.36 5.49 -9.66
CA GLN A 119 4.85 6.30 -10.76
C GLN A 119 5.98 7.05 -11.47
N SER A 120 6.91 7.64 -10.70
CA SER A 120 8.05 8.35 -11.31
C SER A 120 8.97 7.43 -12.09
N LEU A 121 9.30 6.26 -11.52
CA LEU A 121 10.26 5.33 -12.13
C LEU A 121 9.71 4.64 -13.37
N LEU A 122 8.39 4.49 -13.45
CA LEU A 122 7.68 3.86 -14.56
C LEU A 122 7.09 4.88 -15.53
N GLU A 123 7.37 6.18 -15.35
CA GLU A 123 6.86 7.28 -16.18
C GLU A 123 5.32 7.31 -16.27
N LEU A 124 4.65 7.02 -15.16
CA LEU A 124 3.18 6.97 -15.05
C LEU A 124 2.60 8.30 -14.54
N PRO A 125 1.35 8.62 -14.89
CA PRO A 125 0.66 9.78 -14.33
C PRO A 125 0.51 9.67 -12.81
N THR A 126 0.52 10.81 -12.13
CA THR A 126 0.27 10.92 -10.68
C THR A 126 -1.17 11.41 -10.46
N PRO A 127 -2.05 10.63 -9.81
CA PRO A 127 -3.40 11.08 -9.48
C PRO A 127 -3.40 12.02 -8.26
N ASP A 128 -4.51 12.71 -8.06
CA ASP A 128 -4.84 13.31 -6.76
C ASP A 128 -5.17 12.20 -5.74
N TYR A 129 -4.90 12.46 -4.46
CA TYR A 129 -5.28 11.55 -3.38
C TYR A 129 -6.36 12.17 -2.49
N TYR A 130 -7.18 11.31 -1.89
CA TYR A 130 -8.06 11.67 -0.79
C TYR A 130 -8.08 10.54 0.24
N HIS A 131 -7.47 10.81 1.39
CA HIS A 131 -7.41 9.86 2.50
C HIS A 131 -8.53 10.10 3.52
N HIS A 132 -9.57 9.27 3.43
CA HIS A 132 -10.74 9.36 4.31
C HIS A 132 -10.48 8.69 5.66
N LYS A 133 -11.17 9.17 6.71
CA LYS A 133 -11.08 8.56 8.05
C LYS A 133 -11.49 7.09 8.01
N ILE A 134 -10.80 6.28 8.81
CA ILE A 134 -11.15 4.88 8.99
C ILE A 134 -12.45 4.77 9.77
N ILE A 135 -13.34 3.88 9.34
CA ILE A 135 -14.62 3.65 10.01
C ILE A 135 -14.37 2.89 11.32
N THR A 136 -14.91 3.42 12.41
CA THR A 136 -14.83 2.86 13.75
C THR A 136 -16.23 2.50 14.27
N ASP A 137 -16.28 1.63 15.28
CA ASP A 137 -17.49 1.39 16.07
C ASP A 137 -17.73 2.52 17.09
N GLU A 138 -18.77 2.34 17.92
CA GLU A 138 -19.20 3.27 18.97
C GLU A 138 -18.14 3.48 20.06
N ASN A 139 -17.18 2.55 20.20
CA ASN A 139 -16.07 2.65 21.13
C ASN A 139 -14.80 3.20 20.47
N GLY A 140 -14.88 3.66 19.22
CA GLY A 140 -13.73 4.14 18.45
C GLY A 140 -12.82 3.03 17.94
N VAL A 141 -13.23 1.76 18.04
CA VAL A 141 -12.44 0.63 17.56
C VAL A 141 -12.66 0.46 16.05
N ARG A 142 -11.57 0.37 15.29
CA ARG A 142 -11.62 0.12 13.85
C ARG A 142 -12.49 -1.09 13.52
N LEU A 143 -13.48 -0.90 12.64
CA LEU A 143 -14.25 -2.00 12.10
C LEU A 143 -13.34 -2.88 11.25
N ALA A 144 -13.14 -4.11 11.68
CA ALA A 144 -12.29 -5.07 10.98
C ALA A 144 -12.86 -6.48 11.15
N LYS A 145 -12.73 -7.31 10.11
CA LYS A 145 -13.15 -8.72 10.16
C LYS A 145 -12.54 -9.49 11.34
N ARG A 146 -11.33 -9.12 11.78
CA ARG A 146 -10.66 -9.74 12.94
C ARG A 146 -11.34 -9.43 14.27
N ASN A 147 -12.04 -8.30 14.38
CA ASN A 147 -12.73 -7.88 15.60
C ASN A 147 -14.15 -8.47 15.70
N LYS A 148 -14.49 -9.44 14.84
CA LYS A 148 -15.85 -9.99 14.69
C LYS A 148 -16.93 -8.91 14.49
N SER A 149 -16.53 -7.75 13.94
CA SER A 149 -17.47 -6.71 13.57
C SER A 149 -18.47 -7.27 12.55
N ALA A 150 -19.74 -6.92 12.71
CA ALA A 150 -20.80 -7.34 11.80
C ALA A 150 -20.41 -6.99 10.35
N SER A 151 -20.48 -7.98 9.46
CA SER A 151 -20.27 -7.78 8.04
C SER A 151 -21.47 -7.08 7.41
N LEU A 152 -21.30 -6.49 6.22
CA LEU A 152 -22.43 -5.95 5.44
C LEU A 152 -23.51 -7.00 5.17
N LYS A 153 -23.15 -8.29 5.13
CA LYS A 153 -24.10 -9.40 4.99
C LYS A 153 -24.92 -9.54 6.28
N ASP A 154 -24.25 -9.61 7.44
CA ASP A 154 -24.92 -9.76 8.74
C ASP A 154 -25.88 -8.60 9.02
N LEU A 155 -25.46 -7.37 8.71
CA LEU A 155 -26.30 -6.17 8.86
C LEU A 155 -27.54 -6.21 7.95
N ARG A 156 -27.39 -6.72 6.73
CA ARG A 156 -28.52 -6.89 5.81
C ARG A 156 -29.48 -7.97 6.31
N GLU A 157 -28.96 -9.09 6.79
CA GLU A 157 -29.75 -10.21 7.32
C GLU A 157 -30.47 -9.83 8.63
N SER A 158 -29.92 -8.90 9.42
CA SER A 158 -30.59 -8.34 10.60
C SER A 158 -31.68 -7.30 10.28
N GLY A 159 -31.97 -7.06 8.99
CA GLY A 159 -32.99 -6.10 8.55
C GLY A 159 -32.57 -4.63 8.63
N GLN A 160 -31.27 -4.32 8.79
CA GLN A 160 -30.81 -2.95 8.79
C GLN A 160 -30.92 -2.35 7.39
N LYS A 161 -31.52 -1.16 7.29
CA LYS A 161 -31.66 -0.46 6.01
C LYS A 161 -30.34 0.21 5.60
N PRO A 162 -29.98 0.20 4.31
CA PRO A 162 -28.78 0.87 3.82
C PRO A 162 -28.73 2.35 4.20
N GLU A 163 -29.86 3.06 4.15
CA GLU A 163 -29.95 4.49 4.41
C GLU A 163 -29.58 4.82 5.87
N ASP A 164 -30.04 3.99 6.80
CA ASP A 164 -29.73 4.12 8.23
C ASP A 164 -28.23 3.87 8.48
N LEU A 165 -27.64 2.92 7.76
CA LEU A 165 -26.21 2.62 7.84
C LEU A 165 -25.37 3.77 7.28
N ILE A 166 -25.71 4.30 6.11
CA ILE A 166 -25.00 5.42 5.47
C ILE A 166 -25.05 6.67 6.36
N ARG A 167 -26.22 6.99 6.92
CA ARG A 167 -26.38 8.10 7.88
C ARG A 167 -25.56 7.88 9.15
N ARG A 168 -25.63 6.68 9.74
CA ARG A 168 -24.86 6.35 10.96
C ARG A 168 -23.35 6.45 10.74
N LEU A 169 -22.88 6.11 9.53
CA LEU A 169 -21.47 6.18 9.16
C LEU A 169 -21.03 7.58 8.70
N GLY A 170 -21.95 8.55 8.64
CA GLY A 170 -21.64 9.95 8.33
C GLY A 170 -21.31 10.21 6.86
N PHE A 171 -21.85 9.40 5.95
CA PHE A 171 -21.71 9.62 4.51
C PHE A 171 -22.80 10.53 3.92
N ILE A 172 -23.87 10.80 4.69
CA ILE A 172 -24.97 11.75 4.39
C ILE A 172 -25.47 12.42 5.66
#